data_AF-A0A0S6XNI5-F1
#
_entry.id   AF-A0A0S6XNI5-F1
#
_cell.length_a   1.000
_cell.length_b   1.000
_cell.length_c   1.000
_cell.angle_alpha   90.00
_cell.angle_beta   90.00
_cell.angle_gamma   90.00
#
_symmetry.space_group_name_H-M   'P 1'
#
loop_
_entity.id
_entity.type
_entity.pdbx_description
1 polymer ?
#
loop_
_entity_poly.entity_id
_entity_poly.type
_entity_poly.pdbx_seq_one_letter_code
_entity_poly.pdbx_strand_id
1 'polypeptide(L)'
;MLIMFASLLTFYVQTWDEYHTKTLTLGIVSGPVEGIITLCIVYALTAVQGGGSFWHQSMLSTLHVSNPGFIPKAIYDLAWTDWYMVYGGLVLVFNTYSSAKNVVASRRSRKEDPNEALIGLAPFAVQWIAISAYLYLNPAIMSQHLVPFGLYVGLINAYSVGQMITAHLTKSPFPYWNVLILPLFFGISDALGPILQDHLGKGFGWPASLGDDGSIFRISFMFMSLGLAIGVYGSFVVDVIVNICDYLDIWCLTIKYPHDPSKEEAKKSK
;
A
#
# COMPACT_ATOMS: atom_id res chain seq x y z
N MET A 1 -8.18 -0.16 8.51
CA MET A 1 -8.18 0.05 7.04
C MET A 1 -7.63 1.42 6.63
N LEU A 2 -8.10 2.53 7.21
CA LEU A 2 -7.58 3.88 6.89
C LEU A 2 -6.06 4.04 7.06
N ILE A 3 -5.48 3.47 8.12
CA ILE A 3 -4.03 3.52 8.35
C ILE A 3 -3.27 2.76 7.25
N MET A 4 -3.79 1.61 6.83
CA MET A 4 -3.24 0.81 5.75
C MET A 4 -3.37 1.52 4.40
N PHE A 5 -4.48 2.23 4.18
CA PHE A 5 -4.65 3.10 3.02
C PHE A 5 -3.59 4.20 2.99
N ALA A 6 -3.42 4.92 4.10
CA ALA A 6 -2.47 6.02 4.20
C ALA A 6 -1.02 5.55 3.97
N SER A 7 -0.62 4.42 4.57
CA SER A 7 0.73 3.90 4.42
C SER A 7 1.02 3.44 2.98
N LEU A 8 0.08 2.70 2.36
CA LEU A 8 0.23 2.21 1.00
C LEU A 8 0.13 3.34 -0.04
N LEU A 9 -0.72 4.35 0.18
CA LEU A 9 -0.81 5.54 -0.68
C LEU A 9 0.49 6.33 -0.65
N THR A 10 1.05 6.55 0.53
CA THR A 10 2.32 7.29 0.67
C THR A 10 3.41 6.65 -0.16
N PHE A 11 3.58 5.33 -0.03
CA PHE A 11 4.61 4.60 -0.77
C PHE A 11 4.34 4.63 -2.28
N TYR A 12 3.10 4.39 -2.70
CA TYR A 12 2.71 4.42 -4.12
C TYR A 12 2.97 5.80 -4.76
N VAL A 13 2.53 6.88 -4.10
CA VAL A 13 2.69 8.25 -4.61
C VAL A 13 4.16 8.64 -4.68
N GLN A 14 4.98 8.25 -3.70
CA GLN A 14 6.41 8.53 -3.73
C GLN A 14 7.11 7.83 -4.90
N THR A 15 6.81 6.54 -5.14
CA THR A 15 7.37 5.84 -6.30
C THR A 15 6.85 6.41 -7.62
N TRP A 16 5.58 6.81 -7.67
CA TRP A 16 4.99 7.46 -8.84
C TRP A 16 5.65 8.80 -9.17
N ASP A 17 5.90 9.62 -8.15
CA ASP A 17 6.62 10.88 -8.27
C ASP A 17 8.04 10.63 -8.82
N GLU A 18 8.78 9.68 -8.24
CA GLU A 18 10.12 9.28 -8.72
C GLU A 18 10.09 8.74 -10.16
N TYR A 19 9.07 7.95 -10.52
CA TYR A 19 8.90 7.43 -11.88
C TYR A 19 8.80 8.56 -12.90
N HIS A 20 8.02 9.60 -12.62
CA HIS A 20 7.78 10.69 -13.57
C HIS A 20 8.80 11.82 -13.49
N THR A 21 9.34 12.15 -12.33
CA THR A 21 10.33 13.23 -12.19
C THR A 21 11.75 12.78 -12.50
N LYS A 22 12.05 11.47 -12.37
CA LYS A 22 13.40 10.88 -12.46
C LYS A 22 14.37 11.36 -11.39
N THR A 23 13.84 11.98 -10.35
CA THR A 23 14.58 12.47 -9.21
C THR A 23 13.85 12.00 -7.97
N LEU A 24 14.58 11.46 -7.00
CA LEU A 24 14.09 11.35 -5.64
C LEU A 24 13.99 12.76 -5.07
N THR A 25 12.90 13.48 -5.40
CA THR A 25 12.53 14.67 -4.65
C THR A 25 12.06 14.17 -3.30
N LEU A 26 13.01 14.04 -2.38
CA LEU A 26 12.71 13.91 -0.97
C LEU A 26 11.89 15.16 -0.61
N GLY A 27 10.57 15.01 -0.50
CA GLY A 27 9.70 16.09 -0.08
C GLY A 27 10.20 16.66 1.26
N ILE A 28 9.84 17.91 1.57
CA ILE A 28 10.21 18.57 2.84
C ILE A 28 9.88 17.66 4.05
N VAL A 29 8.84 16.83 3.92
CA VAL A 29 8.53 15.72 4.85
C VAL A 29 8.84 14.40 4.13
N SER A 30 9.98 13.79 4.47
CA SER A 30 10.50 12.58 3.84
C SER A 30 9.79 11.29 4.28
N GLY A 31 8.45 11.31 4.36
CA GLY A 31 7.53 10.20 4.68
C GLY A 31 8.09 9.17 5.68
N PRO A 32 8.87 8.17 5.20
CA PRO A 32 9.61 7.21 6.04
C PRO A 32 10.39 7.80 7.23
N VAL A 33 11.22 8.84 7.04
CA VAL A 33 12.13 9.32 8.10
C VAL A 33 11.35 10.02 9.22
N GLU A 34 10.46 10.93 8.84
CA GLU A 34 9.57 11.63 9.78
C GLU A 34 8.60 10.67 10.48
N GLY A 35 8.13 9.64 9.76
CA GLY A 35 7.30 8.57 10.32
C GLY A 35 8.02 7.75 11.38
N ILE A 36 9.28 7.35 11.14
CA ILE A 36 10.10 6.62 12.11
C ILE A 36 10.37 7.49 13.35
N ILE A 37 10.77 8.75 13.16
CA ILE A 37 10.99 9.68 14.28
C ILE A 37 9.71 9.83 15.11
N THR A 38 8.56 10.00 14.44
CA THR A 38 7.27 10.09 15.10
C THR A 38 6.94 8.82 15.89
N LEU A 39 7.19 7.63 15.32
CA LEU A 39 7.00 6.35 16.03
C LEU A 39 7.94 6.20 17.23
N CYS A 40 9.21 6.61 17.10
CA CYS A 40 10.16 6.62 18.21
C CYS A 40 9.68 7.51 19.35
N ILE A 41 9.13 8.69 19.04
CA ILE A 41 8.55 9.61 20.03
C ILE A 41 7.32 8.97 20.70
N VAL A 42 6.40 8.39 19.91
CA VAL A 42 5.21 7.69 20.44
C VAL A 42 5.62 6.55 21.38
N TYR A 43 6.61 5.74 21.02
CA TYR A 43 7.10 4.66 21.88
C TYR A 43 7.80 5.16 23.13
N ALA A 44 8.61 6.23 23.04
CA ALA A 44 9.23 6.86 24.20
C ALA A 44 8.17 7.39 25.18
N LEU A 45 7.14 8.07 24.68
CA LEU A 45 6.02 8.56 25.51
C LEU A 45 5.22 7.41 26.14
N THR A 46 4.96 6.36 25.38
CA THR A 46 4.28 5.15 25.90
C THR A 46 5.07 4.50 27.03
N ALA A 47 6.40 4.45 26.90
CA ALA A 47 7.29 3.89 27.92
C ALA A 47 7.31 4.74 29.20
N VAL A 48 7.25 6.07 29.09
CA VAL A 48 7.22 6.98 30.24
C VAL A 48 5.86 6.98 30.95
N GLN A 49 4.75 6.90 30.21
CA GLN A 49 3.39 6.97 30.77
C GLN A 49 2.80 5.61 31.18
N GLY A 50 3.52 4.51 30.97
CA GLY A 50 3.26 3.23 31.63
C GLY A 50 2.14 2.38 31.04
N GLY A 51 1.75 2.58 29.77
CA GLY A 51 0.85 1.64 29.08
C GLY A 51 0.16 2.17 27.81
N GLY A 52 -0.33 1.24 26.99
CA GLY A 52 -1.04 1.54 25.74
C GLY A 52 -2.44 2.16 25.95
N SER A 53 -3.04 2.00 27.13
CA SER A 53 -4.34 2.60 27.48
C SER A 53 -4.32 4.12 27.51
N PHE A 54 -3.14 4.74 27.63
CA PHE A 54 -2.94 6.18 27.54
C PHE A 54 -3.45 6.74 26.20
N TRP A 55 -3.21 6.04 25.09
CA TRP A 55 -3.55 6.51 23.75
C TRP A 55 -5.05 6.54 23.46
N HIS A 56 -5.85 5.83 24.26
CA HIS A 56 -7.31 5.84 24.20
C HIS A 56 -7.96 6.93 25.06
N GLN A 57 -7.17 7.69 25.82
CA GLN A 57 -7.67 8.83 26.61
C GLN A 57 -7.82 10.07 25.73
N SER A 58 -8.76 10.95 26.08
CA SER A 58 -8.93 12.24 25.39
C SER A 58 -7.65 13.10 25.52
N MET A 59 -7.11 13.51 24.37
CA MET A 59 -5.88 14.32 24.31
C MET A 59 -6.01 15.62 25.10
N LEU A 60 -7.14 16.30 24.94
CA LEU A 60 -7.40 17.62 25.53
C LEU A 60 -7.67 17.53 27.03
N SER A 61 -8.31 16.45 27.49
CA SER A 61 -8.48 16.16 28.92
C SER A 61 -7.15 15.83 29.60
N THR A 62 -6.25 15.09 28.94
CA THR A 62 -4.93 14.75 29.47
C THR A 62 -4.00 15.98 29.54
N LEU A 63 -4.13 16.91 28.60
CA LEU A 63 -3.37 18.17 28.56
C LEU A 63 -3.95 19.27 29.48
N HIS A 64 -4.96 18.97 30.30
CA HIS A 64 -5.62 19.91 31.23
C HIS A 64 -6.14 21.20 30.56
N VAL A 65 -6.54 21.13 29.29
CA VAL A 65 -7.13 22.27 28.58
C VAL A 65 -8.57 22.42 29.06
N SER A 66 -8.89 23.53 29.75
CA SER A 66 -10.25 23.83 30.20
C SER A 66 -11.21 23.88 29.01
N ASN A 67 -12.32 23.13 29.06
CA ASN A 67 -13.33 23.03 27.99
C ASN A 67 -13.87 24.43 27.62
N PRO A 68 -13.37 25.07 26.55
CA PRO A 68 -13.90 26.34 26.11
C PRO A 68 -15.20 26.03 25.38
N GLY A 69 -16.32 26.67 25.73
CA GLY A 69 -17.63 26.44 25.10
C GLY A 69 -17.70 26.68 23.58
N PHE A 70 -16.59 27.07 22.96
CA PHE A 70 -16.39 27.21 21.52
C PHE A 70 -15.96 25.89 20.83
N ILE A 71 -15.41 24.91 21.57
CA ILE A 71 -14.97 23.64 20.99
C ILE A 71 -16.10 22.61 21.09
N PRO A 72 -16.57 22.05 19.95
CA PRO A 72 -17.54 20.95 19.96
C PRO A 72 -17.05 19.79 20.83
N LYS A 73 -17.93 19.21 21.67
CA LYS A 73 -17.57 18.07 22.55
C LYS A 73 -16.95 16.90 21.77
N ALA A 74 -17.40 16.67 20.54
CA ALA A 74 -16.84 15.65 19.67
C ALA A 74 -15.35 15.87 19.34
N ILE A 75 -14.87 17.13 19.32
CA ILE A 75 -13.46 17.48 19.12
C ILE A 75 -12.67 17.37 20.44
N TYR A 76 -13.32 17.75 21.54
CA TYR A 76 -12.73 17.72 22.88
C TYR A 76 -12.44 16.29 23.36
N ASP A 77 -13.33 15.36 23.05
CA ASP A 77 -13.23 13.97 23.51
C ASP A 77 -12.41 13.06 22.57
N LEU A 78 -11.81 13.59 21.48
CA LEU A 78 -10.97 12.77 20.60
C LEU A 78 -9.81 12.15 21.38
N ALA A 79 -9.66 10.84 21.21
CA ALA A 79 -8.53 10.11 21.75
C ALA A 79 -7.23 10.53 21.03
N TRP A 80 -6.09 10.33 21.69
CA TRP A 80 -4.78 10.55 21.07
C TRP A 80 -4.61 9.77 19.75
N THR A 81 -5.18 8.56 19.65
CA THR A 81 -5.19 7.78 18.40
C THR A 81 -5.88 8.50 17.26
N ASP A 82 -7.00 9.18 17.53
CA ASP A 82 -7.78 9.85 16.50
C ASP A 82 -7.09 11.14 16.05
N TRP A 83 -6.47 11.87 16.99
CA TRP A 83 -5.60 13.01 16.66
C TRP A 83 -4.40 12.59 15.82
N TYR A 84 -3.80 11.44 16.11
CA TYR A 84 -2.72 10.89 15.30
C TYR A 84 -3.18 10.56 13.88
N MET A 85 -4.40 10.01 13.73
CA MET A 85 -4.99 9.76 12.42
C MET A 85 -5.26 11.07 11.65
N VAL A 86 -5.73 12.13 12.32
CA VAL A 86 -5.90 13.46 11.71
C VAL A 86 -4.57 14.02 11.24
N TYR A 87 -3.54 14.01 12.09
CA TYR A 87 -2.20 14.44 11.74
C TYR A 87 -1.64 13.67 10.53
N GLY A 88 -1.71 12.33 10.58
CA GLY A 88 -1.28 11.48 9.47
C GLY A 88 -2.04 11.76 8.18
N GLY A 89 -3.35 12.02 8.27
CA GLY A 89 -4.18 12.41 7.13
C GLY A 89 -3.78 13.74 6.51
N LEU A 90 -3.49 14.76 7.33
CA LEU A 90 -3.02 16.07 6.85
C LEU A 90 -1.66 15.95 6.15
N VAL A 91 -0.73 15.22 6.75
CA VAL A 91 0.59 14.95 6.16
C VAL A 91 0.46 14.21 4.83
N LEU A 92 -0.42 13.21 4.76
CA LEU A 92 -0.70 12.45 3.55
C LEU A 92 -1.21 13.35 2.41
N VAL A 93 -2.25 14.16 2.69
CA VAL A 93 -2.82 15.09 1.69
C VAL A 93 -1.77 16.10 1.22
N PHE A 94 -1.00 16.67 2.15
CA PHE A 94 0.07 17.59 1.80
C PHE A 94 1.13 16.93 0.91
N ASN A 95 1.58 15.72 1.25
CA ASN A 95 2.54 14.97 0.45
C ASN A 95 2.00 14.66 -0.94
N THR A 96 0.77 14.14 -1.03
CA THR A 96 0.15 13.83 -2.33
C THR A 96 0.01 15.07 -3.21
N TYR A 97 -0.42 16.19 -2.63
CA TYR A 97 -0.54 17.45 -3.37
C TYR A 97 0.82 18.00 -3.82
N SER A 98 1.82 17.97 -2.93
CA SER A 98 3.17 18.42 -3.23
C SER A 98 3.80 17.60 -4.36
N SER A 99 3.72 16.27 -4.28
CA SER A 99 4.18 15.36 -5.34
C SER A 99 3.45 15.59 -6.66
N ALA A 100 2.13 15.76 -6.64
CA ALA A 100 1.38 16.06 -7.87
C ALA A 100 1.85 17.38 -8.52
N LYS A 101 2.09 18.43 -7.72
CA LYS A 101 2.64 19.69 -8.24
C LYS A 101 4.04 19.53 -8.82
N ASN A 102 4.91 18.76 -8.16
CA ASN A 102 6.27 18.51 -8.62
C ASN A 102 6.29 17.76 -9.95
N VAL A 103 5.47 16.70 -10.08
CA VAL A 103 5.31 15.95 -11.33
C VAL A 103 4.81 16.85 -12.45
N VAL A 104 3.77 17.66 -12.21
CA VAL A 104 3.23 18.58 -13.22
C VAL A 104 4.27 19.62 -13.63
N ALA A 105 5.02 20.19 -12.69
CA ALA A 105 6.07 21.16 -12.98
C ALA A 105 7.23 20.54 -13.79
N SER A 106 7.66 19.33 -13.42
CA SER A 106 8.72 18.58 -14.10
C SER A 106 8.32 18.16 -15.52
N ARG A 107 7.08 17.70 -15.71
CA ARG A 107 6.53 17.35 -17.04
C ARG A 107 6.42 18.59 -17.93
N ARG A 108 5.93 19.71 -17.39
CA ARG A 108 5.83 20.98 -18.13
C ARG A 108 7.20 21.51 -18.56
N SER A 109 8.23 21.41 -17.73
CA SER A 109 9.59 21.84 -18.11
C SER A 109 10.16 21.00 -19.25
N ARG A 110 9.76 19.72 -19.35
CA ARG A 110 10.10 18.81 -20.45
C ARG A 110 9.14 18.88 -21.65
N LYS A 111 8.12 19.75 -21.63
CA LYS A 111 7.06 19.86 -22.65
C LYS A 111 6.26 18.58 -22.89
N GLU A 112 6.14 17.73 -21.87
CA GLU A 112 5.33 16.50 -21.88
C GLU A 112 3.92 16.79 -21.33
N ASP A 113 2.93 15.96 -21.72
CA ASP A 113 1.57 16.08 -21.18
C ASP A 113 1.53 15.69 -19.69
N PRO A 114 1.11 16.58 -18.78
CA PRO A 114 0.98 16.28 -17.36
C PRO A 114 -0.17 15.31 -17.05
N ASN A 115 -1.19 15.25 -17.92
CA ASN A 115 -2.40 14.46 -17.67
C ASN A 115 -2.10 12.96 -17.70
N GLU A 116 -1.22 12.52 -18.62
CA GLU A 116 -0.78 11.13 -18.70
C GLU A 116 -0.14 10.67 -17.39
N ALA A 117 0.63 11.54 -16.72
CA ALA A 117 1.21 11.23 -15.43
C ALA A 117 0.13 11.06 -14.34
N LEU A 118 -0.87 11.95 -14.31
CA LEU A 118 -1.96 11.88 -13.32
C LEU A 118 -2.85 10.65 -13.49
N ILE A 119 -3.02 10.15 -14.73
CA ILE A 119 -3.71 8.88 -14.98
C ILE A 119 -2.98 7.71 -14.29
N GLY A 120 -1.67 7.83 -14.06
CA GLY A 120 -0.89 6.87 -13.27
C GLY A 120 -1.36 6.71 -11.81
N LEU A 121 -2.15 7.63 -11.26
CA LEU A 121 -2.77 7.49 -9.93
C LEU A 121 -4.10 6.73 -9.96
N ALA A 122 -4.73 6.59 -11.14
CA ALA A 122 -6.02 5.92 -11.29
C ALA A 122 -5.99 4.43 -10.89
N PRO A 123 -4.95 3.62 -11.22
CA PRO A 123 -4.87 2.23 -10.80
C PRO A 123 -4.96 2.06 -9.27
N PHE A 124 -4.30 2.93 -8.52
CA PHE A 124 -4.36 2.92 -7.05
C PHE A 124 -5.77 3.25 -6.55
N ALA A 125 -6.40 4.29 -7.10
CA ALA A 125 -7.77 4.66 -6.73
C ALA A 125 -8.77 3.54 -7.03
N VAL A 126 -8.70 2.95 -8.23
CA VAL A 126 -9.55 1.82 -8.64
C VAL A 126 -9.34 0.62 -7.70
N GLN A 127 -8.09 0.29 -7.38
CA GLN A 127 -7.75 -0.78 -6.45
C GLN A 127 -8.39 -0.55 -5.07
N TRP A 128 -8.27 0.66 -4.51
CA TRP A 128 -8.80 0.94 -3.19
C TRP A 128 -10.32 1.02 -3.15
N ILE A 129 -10.95 1.54 -4.20
CA ILE A 129 -12.41 1.46 -4.35
C ILE A 129 -12.85 0.00 -4.36
N ALA A 130 -12.17 -0.87 -5.12
CA ALA A 130 -12.48 -2.30 -5.16
C ALA A 130 -12.29 -2.97 -3.80
N ILE A 131 -11.19 -2.70 -3.08
CA ILE A 131 -10.94 -3.24 -1.74
C ILE A 131 -12.03 -2.81 -0.76
N SER A 132 -12.37 -1.53 -0.74
CA SER A 132 -13.41 -0.99 0.14
C SER A 132 -14.79 -1.56 -0.20
N ALA A 133 -15.13 -1.67 -1.49
CA ALA A 133 -16.37 -2.29 -1.95
C ALA A 133 -16.44 -3.77 -1.53
N TYR A 134 -15.36 -4.53 -1.72
CA TYR A 134 -15.31 -5.93 -1.34
C TYR A 134 -15.52 -6.12 0.17
N LEU A 135 -14.86 -5.34 1.02
CA LEU A 135 -15.04 -5.41 2.48
C LEU A 135 -16.45 -5.01 2.92
N TYR A 136 -17.04 -4.00 2.27
CA TYR A 136 -18.41 -3.56 2.56
C TYR A 136 -19.43 -4.67 2.26
N LEU A 137 -19.23 -5.40 1.15
CA LEU A 137 -20.08 -6.51 0.73
C LEU A 137 -19.83 -7.81 1.54
N ASN A 138 -18.75 -7.88 2.32
CA ASN A 138 -18.31 -9.08 3.04
C ASN A 138 -17.93 -8.78 4.51
N PRO A 139 -18.90 -8.43 5.37
CA PRO A 139 -18.62 -8.08 6.76
C PRO A 139 -18.05 -9.25 7.59
N ALA A 140 -18.34 -10.51 7.23
CA ALA A 140 -17.70 -11.67 7.87
C ALA A 140 -16.16 -11.67 7.69
N ILE A 141 -15.66 -11.33 6.51
CA ILE A 141 -14.22 -11.24 6.25
C ILE A 141 -13.60 -10.10 7.06
N MET A 142 -14.30 -8.96 7.14
CA MET A 142 -13.84 -7.80 7.92
C MET A 142 -13.70 -8.12 9.42
N SER A 143 -14.62 -8.91 9.99
CA SER A 143 -14.64 -9.21 11.43
C SER A 143 -13.73 -10.39 11.82
N GLN A 144 -13.61 -11.41 10.97
CA GLN A 144 -12.93 -12.67 11.34
C GLN A 144 -11.61 -12.92 10.60
N HIS A 145 -11.42 -12.34 9.41
CA HIS A 145 -10.28 -12.66 8.53
C HIS A 145 -9.57 -11.41 7.99
N LEU A 146 -9.55 -10.33 8.78
CA LEU A 146 -8.94 -9.06 8.39
C LEU A 146 -7.43 -9.16 8.15
N VAL A 147 -6.73 -10.00 8.91
CA VAL A 147 -5.27 -10.19 8.81
C VAL A 147 -4.85 -10.80 7.46
N PRO A 148 -5.34 -12.00 7.07
CA PRO A 148 -4.98 -12.58 5.77
C PRO A 148 -5.44 -11.70 4.60
N PHE A 149 -6.59 -11.03 4.72
CA PHE A 149 -7.02 -10.06 3.72
C PHE A 149 -6.09 -8.83 3.63
N GLY A 150 -5.62 -8.31 4.77
CA GLY A 150 -4.64 -7.23 4.82
C GLY A 150 -3.31 -7.60 4.17
N LEU A 151 -2.83 -8.84 4.38
CA LEU A 151 -1.65 -9.36 3.69
C LEU A 151 -1.86 -9.42 2.17
N TYR A 152 -3.03 -9.89 1.73
CA TYR A 152 -3.38 -9.92 0.31
C TYR A 152 -3.38 -8.51 -0.30
N VAL A 153 -4.03 -7.54 0.34
CA VAL A 153 -4.02 -6.13 -0.10
C VAL A 153 -2.61 -5.56 -0.13
N GLY A 154 -1.79 -5.86 0.89
CA GLY A 154 -0.39 -5.47 0.96
C GLY A 154 0.41 -6.01 -0.22
N LEU A 155 0.22 -7.29 -0.59
CA LEU A 155 0.87 -7.93 -1.74
C LEU A 155 0.42 -7.32 -3.07
N ILE A 156 -0.86 -7.00 -3.23
CA ILE A 156 -1.35 -6.29 -4.44
C ILE A 156 -0.59 -4.96 -4.58
N ASN A 157 -0.51 -4.17 -3.51
CA ASN A 157 0.21 -2.89 -3.57
C ASN A 157 1.72 -3.06 -3.77
N ALA A 158 2.34 -4.04 -3.09
CA ALA A 158 3.76 -4.35 -3.25
C ALA A 158 4.09 -4.75 -4.68
N TYR A 159 3.23 -5.53 -5.34
CA TYR A 159 3.38 -5.89 -6.74
C TYR A 159 3.28 -4.67 -7.65
N SER A 160 2.26 -3.81 -7.48
CA SER A 160 2.12 -2.58 -8.28
C SER A 160 3.32 -1.65 -8.15
N VAL A 161 3.80 -1.43 -6.93
CA VAL A 161 4.96 -0.56 -6.69
C VAL A 161 6.23 -1.23 -7.22
N GLY A 162 6.41 -2.53 -7.03
CA GLY A 162 7.53 -3.29 -7.58
C GLY A 162 7.62 -3.16 -9.10
N GLN A 163 6.50 -3.34 -9.81
CA GLN A 163 6.44 -3.14 -11.26
C GLN A 163 6.82 -1.71 -11.66
N MET A 164 6.39 -0.70 -10.89
CA MET A 164 6.70 0.70 -11.16
C MET A 164 8.20 0.99 -11.00
N ILE A 165 8.84 0.42 -9.98
CA ILE A 165 10.29 0.50 -9.76
C ILE A 165 11.03 -0.17 -10.93
N THR A 166 10.66 -1.41 -11.28
CA THR A 166 11.27 -2.12 -12.41
C THR A 166 11.08 -1.36 -13.72
N ALA A 167 9.89 -0.78 -13.96
CA ALA A 167 9.62 0.02 -15.15
C ALA A 167 10.46 1.30 -15.18
N HIS A 168 10.66 1.96 -14.04
CA HIS A 168 11.56 3.10 -13.93
C HIS A 168 13.00 2.72 -14.32
N LEU A 169 13.55 1.66 -13.72
CA LEU A 169 14.94 1.22 -13.92
C LEU A 169 15.20 0.77 -15.37
N THR A 170 14.25 0.03 -15.94
CA THR A 170 14.34 -0.48 -17.32
C THR A 170 13.90 0.53 -18.37
N LYS A 171 13.45 1.73 -17.97
CA LYS A 171 12.85 2.75 -18.85
C LYS A 171 11.67 2.23 -19.67
N SER A 172 10.94 1.27 -19.12
CA SER A 172 9.73 0.67 -19.69
C SER A 172 8.50 1.58 -19.48
N PRO A 173 7.41 1.36 -20.25
CA PRO A 173 6.15 2.10 -20.05
C PRO A 173 5.57 1.88 -18.65
N PHE A 174 4.73 2.82 -18.21
CA PHE A 174 4.12 2.78 -16.88
C PHE A 174 3.16 1.58 -16.74
N PRO A 175 3.27 0.79 -15.65
CA PRO A 175 2.41 -0.37 -15.44
C PRO A 175 1.04 0.04 -14.88
N TYR A 176 0.05 0.19 -15.75
CA TYR A 176 -1.33 0.52 -15.34
C TYR A 176 -2.13 -0.66 -14.81
N TRP A 177 -1.70 -1.90 -15.09
CA TRP A 177 -2.48 -3.10 -14.79
C TRP A 177 -1.83 -3.97 -13.73
N ASN A 178 -2.64 -4.39 -12.76
CA ASN A 178 -2.23 -5.33 -11.73
C ASN A 178 -3.10 -6.59 -11.82
N VAL A 179 -2.52 -7.74 -12.18
CA VAL A 179 -3.27 -9.00 -12.31
C VAL A 179 -3.90 -9.47 -10.98
N LEU A 180 -3.31 -9.09 -9.85
CA LEU A 180 -3.77 -9.48 -8.52
C LEU A 180 -5.06 -8.80 -8.09
N ILE A 181 -5.56 -7.81 -8.84
CA ILE A 181 -6.87 -7.21 -8.60
C ILE A 181 -8.02 -8.04 -9.18
N LEU A 182 -7.75 -8.96 -10.12
CA LEU A 182 -8.79 -9.75 -10.78
C LEU A 182 -9.62 -10.60 -9.80
N PRO A 183 -9.03 -11.30 -8.81
CA PRO A 183 -9.82 -12.03 -7.82
C PRO A 183 -10.73 -11.11 -6.98
N LEU A 184 -10.30 -9.87 -6.69
CA LEU A 184 -11.16 -8.89 -6.00
C LEU A 184 -12.36 -8.51 -6.86
N PHE A 185 -12.15 -8.19 -8.14
CA PHE A 185 -13.26 -7.87 -9.05
C PHE A 185 -14.23 -9.04 -9.19
N PHE A 186 -13.72 -10.26 -9.30
CA PHE A 186 -14.55 -11.46 -9.32
C PHE A 186 -15.39 -11.56 -8.03
N GLY A 187 -14.75 -11.45 -6.86
CA GLY A 187 -15.45 -11.52 -5.57
C GLY A 187 -16.50 -10.42 -5.36
N ILE A 188 -16.25 -9.20 -5.85
CA ILE A 188 -17.22 -8.10 -5.85
C ILE A 188 -18.40 -8.44 -6.77
N SER A 189 -18.13 -8.90 -8.00
CA SER A 189 -19.18 -9.25 -8.95
C SER A 189 -20.07 -10.39 -8.44
N ASP A 190 -19.48 -11.40 -7.81
CA ASP A 190 -20.21 -12.51 -7.20
C ASP A 190 -21.11 -12.03 -6.06
N ALA A 191 -20.61 -11.11 -5.21
CA ALA A 191 -21.38 -10.54 -4.12
C ALA A 191 -22.50 -9.58 -4.57
N LEU A 192 -22.31 -8.89 -5.70
CA LEU A 192 -23.32 -7.99 -6.26
C LEU A 192 -24.47 -8.75 -6.92
N GLY A 193 -24.24 -9.94 -7.48
CA GLY A 193 -25.25 -10.74 -8.17
C GLY A 193 -26.58 -10.91 -7.42
N PRO A 194 -26.58 -11.42 -6.18
CA PRO A 194 -27.79 -11.57 -5.36
C PRO A 194 -28.45 -10.23 -5.01
N ILE A 195 -27.65 -9.22 -4.68
CA ILE A 195 -28.14 -7.88 -4.32
C ILE A 195 -28.90 -7.26 -5.50
N LEU A 196 -28.39 -7.43 -6.72
CA LEU A 196 -29.09 -6.97 -7.92
C LEU A 196 -30.36 -7.78 -8.20
N GLN A 197 -30.40 -9.09 -7.90
CA GLN A 197 -31.65 -9.86 -8.02
C GLN A 197 -32.73 -9.35 -7.06
N ASP A 198 -32.34 -8.99 -5.83
CA ASP A 198 -33.26 -8.52 -4.80
C ASP A 198 -33.78 -7.11 -5.08
N HIS A 199 -32.95 -6.20 -5.60
CA HIS A 199 -33.32 -4.80 -5.83
C HIS A 199 -33.89 -4.50 -7.24
N LEU A 200 -33.37 -5.15 -8.29
CA LEU A 200 -33.73 -4.89 -9.69
C LEU A 200 -34.50 -6.04 -10.35
N GLY A 201 -34.74 -7.12 -9.61
CA GLY A 201 -35.48 -8.30 -10.07
C GLY A 201 -34.59 -9.34 -10.76
N LYS A 202 -35.13 -10.56 -10.90
CA LYS A 202 -34.42 -11.76 -11.38
C LYS A 202 -33.78 -11.64 -12.77
N GLY A 203 -34.11 -10.61 -13.56
CA GLY A 203 -33.55 -10.37 -14.89
C GLY A 203 -32.17 -9.69 -14.89
N PHE A 204 -31.76 -9.04 -13.79
CA PHE A 204 -30.55 -8.21 -13.75
C PHE A 204 -29.44 -8.74 -12.83
N GLY A 205 -29.64 -9.87 -12.15
CA GLY A 205 -28.63 -10.46 -11.26
C GLY A 205 -28.47 -11.97 -11.44
N TRP A 206 -27.41 -12.52 -10.88
CA TRP A 206 -27.05 -13.95 -10.93
C TRP A 206 -26.91 -14.54 -9.51
N PRO A 207 -27.13 -15.86 -9.34
CA PRO A 207 -26.89 -16.51 -8.05
C PRO A 207 -25.41 -16.44 -7.68
N ALA A 208 -25.11 -16.17 -6.41
CA ALA A 208 -23.74 -16.16 -5.91
C ALA A 208 -23.12 -17.57 -5.97
N SER A 209 -21.97 -17.68 -6.63
CA SER A 209 -21.17 -18.89 -6.70
C SER A 209 -20.33 -19.11 -5.44
N LEU A 210 -19.98 -18.05 -4.70
CA LEU A 210 -19.22 -18.16 -3.46
C LEU A 210 -20.12 -18.33 -2.23
N GLY A 211 -21.44 -18.47 -2.43
CA GLY A 211 -22.43 -18.59 -1.36
C GLY A 211 -22.62 -17.29 -0.55
N ASP A 212 -23.38 -17.42 0.53
CA ASP A 212 -23.72 -16.29 1.40
C ASP A 212 -22.52 -15.79 2.23
N ASP A 213 -22.69 -14.64 2.88
CA ASP A 213 -21.65 -14.07 3.73
C ASP A 213 -21.23 -15.03 4.85
N GLY A 214 -19.92 -15.19 5.04
CA GLY A 214 -19.36 -16.15 6.00
C GLY A 214 -19.36 -17.63 5.56
N SER A 215 -19.77 -17.94 4.32
CA SER A 215 -19.66 -19.30 3.81
C SER A 215 -18.19 -19.78 3.74
N ILE A 216 -18.01 -21.10 3.85
CA ILE A 216 -16.68 -21.73 3.71
C ILE A 216 -16.09 -21.42 2.33
N PHE A 217 -16.89 -21.42 1.27
CA PHE A 217 -16.43 -21.15 -0.09
C PHE A 217 -15.84 -19.74 -0.24
N ARG A 218 -16.47 -18.74 0.38
CA ARG A 218 -16.01 -17.34 0.33
C ARG A 218 -14.72 -17.13 1.12
N ILE A 219 -14.59 -17.79 2.27
CA ILE A 219 -13.36 -17.78 3.07
C ILE A 219 -12.23 -18.51 2.31
N SER A 220 -12.52 -19.70 1.75
CA SER A 220 -11.57 -20.45 0.93
C SER A 220 -11.11 -19.66 -0.30
N PHE A 221 -12.02 -18.92 -0.95
CA PHE A 221 -11.67 -18.04 -2.05
C PHE A 221 -10.69 -16.93 -1.65
N MET A 222 -10.88 -16.31 -0.49
CA MET A 222 -9.95 -15.30 0.03
C MET A 222 -8.55 -15.87 0.30
N PHE A 223 -8.47 -17.07 0.90
CA PHE A 223 -7.18 -17.74 1.08
C PHE A 223 -6.55 -18.17 -0.24
N MET A 224 -7.36 -18.58 -1.22
CA MET A 224 -6.88 -18.86 -2.58
C MET A 224 -6.34 -17.60 -3.26
N SER A 225 -7.01 -16.45 -3.12
CA SER A 225 -6.52 -15.17 -3.66
C SER A 225 -5.23 -14.72 -2.98
N LEU A 226 -5.09 -14.95 -1.67
CA LEU A 226 -3.84 -14.72 -0.95
C LEU A 226 -2.72 -15.64 -1.46
N GLY A 227 -2.99 -16.94 -1.63
CA GLY A 227 -2.04 -17.90 -2.17
C GLY A 227 -1.58 -17.54 -3.58
N LEU A 228 -2.52 -17.13 -4.45
CA LEU A 228 -2.22 -16.63 -5.79
C LEU A 228 -1.34 -15.37 -5.73
N ALA A 229 -1.64 -14.43 -4.83
CA ALA A 229 -0.83 -13.23 -4.66
C ALA A 229 0.59 -13.54 -4.21
N ILE A 230 0.76 -14.47 -3.28
CA ILE A 230 2.08 -14.96 -2.86
C ILE A 230 2.82 -15.58 -4.05
N GLY A 231 2.15 -16.41 -4.85
CA GLY A 231 2.76 -17.05 -6.02
C GLY A 231 3.21 -16.06 -7.09
N VAL A 232 2.33 -15.14 -7.51
CA VAL A 232 2.64 -14.15 -8.55
C VAL A 232 3.69 -13.15 -8.07
N TYR A 233 3.55 -12.61 -6.85
CA TYR A 233 4.54 -11.69 -6.30
C TYR A 233 5.88 -12.38 -6.07
N GLY A 234 5.86 -13.61 -5.55
CA GLY A 234 7.06 -14.43 -5.36
C GLY A 234 7.80 -14.68 -6.68
N SER A 235 7.08 -15.07 -7.74
CA SER A 235 7.65 -15.22 -9.08
C SER A 235 8.28 -13.93 -9.57
N PHE A 236 7.56 -12.80 -9.45
CA PHE A 236 8.06 -11.50 -9.84
C PHE A 236 9.35 -11.11 -9.11
N VAL A 237 9.44 -11.35 -7.80
CA VAL A 237 10.65 -11.08 -7.02
C VAL A 237 11.82 -11.93 -7.53
N VAL A 238 11.59 -13.23 -7.77
CA VAL A 238 12.62 -14.13 -8.31
C VAL A 238 13.08 -13.65 -9.69
N ASP A 239 12.15 -13.32 -10.58
CA ASP A 239 12.45 -12.85 -11.93
C ASP A 239 13.27 -11.56 -11.89
N VAL A 240 12.92 -10.59 -11.05
CA VAL A 240 13.68 -9.33 -10.92
C VAL A 240 15.08 -9.60 -10.39
N ILE A 241 15.23 -10.42 -9.35
CA ILE A 241 16.54 -10.73 -8.77
C ILE A 241 17.43 -11.44 -9.79
N VAL A 242 16.93 -12.51 -10.41
CA VAL A 242 17.69 -13.31 -11.38
C VAL A 242 18.08 -12.47 -12.58
N ASN A 243 17.15 -11.73 -13.18
CA ASN A 243 17.45 -10.91 -14.36
C ASN A 243 18.46 -9.80 -14.06
N ILE A 244 18.39 -9.14 -12.89
CA ILE A 244 19.36 -8.12 -12.51
C ILE A 244 20.73 -8.73 -12.23
N CYS A 245 20.77 -9.85 -11.50
CA CYS A 245 22.01 -10.58 -11.21
C CYS A 245 22.71 -11.05 -12.49
N ASP A 246 21.95 -11.62 -13.43
CA ASP A 246 22.46 -12.11 -14.70
C ASP A 246 22.92 -10.97 -15.60
N TYR A 247 22.19 -9.85 -15.64
CA TYR A 247 22.56 -8.68 -16.43
C TYR A 247 23.82 -7.97 -15.90
N LEU A 248 23.94 -7.82 -14.58
CA LEU A 248 25.08 -7.14 -13.93
C LEU A 248 26.26 -8.08 -13.65
N ASP A 249 26.10 -9.38 -13.89
CA ASP A 249 27.08 -10.43 -13.57
C ASP A 249 27.49 -10.46 -12.09
N ILE A 250 26.52 -10.30 -11.18
CA ILE A 250 26.72 -10.30 -9.72
C ILE A 250 25.82 -11.33 -9.03
N TRP A 251 26.26 -11.82 -7.87
CA TRP A 251 25.39 -12.63 -7.00
C TRP A 251 24.68 -11.74 -5.98
N CYS A 252 23.39 -11.97 -5.73
CA CYS A 252 22.60 -11.10 -4.86
C CYS A 252 23.03 -11.16 -3.38
N LEU A 253 23.48 -12.33 -2.91
CA LEU A 253 23.83 -12.58 -1.50
C LEU A 253 25.32 -12.89 -1.29
N THR A 254 26.15 -12.79 -2.33
CA THR A 254 27.58 -13.13 -2.24
C THR A 254 28.38 -12.22 -3.16
N ILE A 255 29.60 -11.86 -2.76
CA ILE A 255 30.48 -11.04 -3.60
C ILE A 255 31.11 -11.96 -4.65
N LYS A 256 30.94 -11.63 -5.94
CA LYS A 256 31.64 -12.32 -7.03
C LYS A 256 33.10 -11.84 -7.05
N TYR A 257 34.04 -12.70 -6.68
CA TYR A 257 35.46 -12.39 -6.77
C TYR A 257 35.96 -12.66 -8.20
N PRO A 258 36.78 -11.75 -8.79
CA PRO A 258 37.43 -12.00 -10.06
C PRO A 258 38.27 -13.28 -9.98
N HIS A 259 38.20 -14.10 -11.02
CA HIS A 259 39.04 -15.29 -11.13
C HIS A 259 40.50 -14.85 -11.32
N ASP A 260 41.30 -14.90 -10.26
CA ASP A 260 42.73 -14.62 -10.30
C ASP A 260 43.50 -15.95 -10.48
N PRO A 261 43.98 -16.28 -11.69
CA PRO A 261 44.65 -17.55 -11.96
C PRO A 261 45.92 -17.74 -11.10
N SER A 262 46.54 -16.66 -10.63
CA SER A 262 47.72 -16.73 -9.76
C SER A 262 47.43 -17.31 -8.36
N LYS A 263 46.19 -17.20 -7.88
CA LYS A 263 45.77 -17.76 -6.59
C LYS A 263 45.42 -19.25 -6.66
N GLU A 264 45.05 -19.77 -7.82
CA GLU A 264 44.78 -21.20 -8.03
C GLU A 264 46.08 -22.00 -8.14
N GLU A 265 47.10 -21.48 -8.83
CA GLU A 265 48.41 -22.12 -8.91
C GLU A 265 49.08 -22.21 -7.52
N ALA A 266 48.94 -21.17 -6.70
CA ALA A 266 49.42 -21.18 -5.30
C ALA A 266 48.65 -22.17 -4.40
N LYS A 267 47.40 -22.49 -4.72
CA LYS A 267 46.59 -23.49 -4.00
C LYS A 267 46.88 -24.93 -4.44
N LYS A 268 47.26 -25.15 -5.70
CA LYS A 268 47.65 -26.47 -6.24
C LYS A 268 49.09 -26.87 -5.90
N SER A 269 49.94 -25.91 -5.52
CA SER A 269 51.34 -26.14 -5.12
C SER A 269 51.53 -26.44 -3.62
N LYS A 270 50.45 -26.50 -2.83
CA LYS A 270 50.47 -26.93 -1.41
C LYS A 270 49.85 -28.31 -1.28
#